data_AF-A0A7V7WHA8-F1
#
_entry.id   AF-A0A7V7WHA8-F1
#
_cell.length_a   1.000
_cell.length_b   1.000
_cell.length_c   1.000
_cell.angle_alpha   90.00
_cell.angle_beta   90.00
_cell.angle_gamma   90.00
#
_symmetry.space_group_name_H-M   'P 1'
#
loop_
_entity.id
_entity.type
_entity.pdbx_description
1 polymer ?
#
loop_
_entity_poly.entity_id
_entity_poly.type
_entity_poly.pdbx_seq_one_letter_code
_entity_poly.pdbx_strand_id
1 'polypeptide(L)'
;MAPSLGWRRMGARCIAFALVLALAACGTVKPPPVEPAPPPGGTQFLPASFGELPGWQEDELAEAYPALLKSCQYLQKKAAWHNFCAALQAQEPMSTASLRAFLERSLRPYRLLAQEGTETGLVTGYYEPLLWGSRTRDARNRFPLLAPPNDLLTVELTELFPELKNKRVRGRVVGKKVVPYATRAEIEAQGDTLPGQAIAWVEDPVELFFLHIQGSGRIRLPEGDLLRVGYADQNGHPYRSIGKLLVERGELSLDQASMQGIKAWGRAHPDKLAALLAENPSFVFFRELPHGEGGPPGALGLPLTAGRSVAVDPRETPLGAPLWLATT
;
A
#
# COMPACT_ATOMS: atom_id res chain seq x y z
N MET A 1 -89.83 26.52 -2.29
CA MET A 1 -89.23 26.33 -0.95
C MET A 1 -89.06 24.85 -0.73
N ALA A 2 -87.83 24.41 -0.46
CA ALA A 2 -87.44 23.02 -0.19
C ALA A 2 -88.00 22.54 1.17
N PRO A 3 -88.03 21.23 1.53
CA PRO A 3 -86.81 20.42 1.64
C PRO A 3 -86.90 18.90 1.30
N SER A 4 -85.70 18.36 1.06
CA SER A 4 -85.17 17.01 1.35
C SER A 4 -86.08 15.78 1.37
N LEU A 5 -85.74 14.78 0.55
CA LEU A 5 -85.88 13.37 0.91
C LEU A 5 -84.72 12.57 0.29
N GLY A 6 -83.96 11.88 1.13
CA GLY A 6 -82.95 10.93 0.68
C GLY A 6 -83.56 9.59 0.30
N TRP A 7 -82.94 8.87 -0.64
CA TRP A 7 -82.97 7.41 -0.63
C TRP A 7 -81.86 6.78 -1.46
N ARG A 8 -81.62 5.52 -1.10
CA ARG A 8 -80.50 4.65 -1.40
C ARG A 8 -80.63 3.95 -2.77
N ARG A 9 -79.46 3.45 -3.23
CA ARG A 9 -79.21 2.22 -4.02
C ARG A 9 -79.74 2.16 -5.46
N MET A 10 -78.81 2.05 -6.40
CA MET A 10 -78.54 0.89 -7.30
C MET A 10 -77.56 1.43 -8.36
N GLY A 11 -76.50 0.72 -8.75
CA GLY A 11 -76.59 -0.46 -9.58
C GLY A 11 -75.77 -0.21 -10.86
N ALA A 12 -74.96 -1.19 -11.23
CA ALA A 12 -73.93 -1.12 -12.24
C ALA A 12 -74.42 -0.80 -13.67
N ARG A 13 -73.65 0.01 -14.42
CA ARG A 13 -73.53 0.03 -15.90
C ARG A 13 -72.12 0.53 -16.23
N CYS A 14 -71.21 -0.34 -16.67
CA CYS A 14 -70.97 -0.74 -18.05
C CYS A 14 -70.64 0.42 -19.01
N ILE A 15 -69.35 0.45 -19.35
CA ILE A 15 -68.77 0.70 -20.68
C ILE A 15 -68.83 2.15 -21.18
N ALA A 16 -67.68 2.81 -21.14
CA ALA A 16 -67.32 3.85 -22.10
C ALA A 16 -65.89 3.60 -22.61
N PHE A 17 -65.82 3.32 -23.90
CA PHE A 17 -64.63 3.23 -24.74
C PHE A 17 -63.77 4.50 -24.64
N ALA A 18 -62.45 4.35 -24.50
CA ALA A 18 -61.49 5.39 -24.87
C ALA A 18 -60.16 4.79 -25.38
N LEU A 19 -59.99 4.92 -26.70
CA LEU A 19 -58.77 5.25 -27.42
C LEU A 19 -57.52 4.34 -27.34
N VAL A 20 -57.30 3.72 -28.50
CA VAL A 20 -56.06 3.23 -29.10
C VAL A 20 -54.91 4.25 -29.03
N LEU A 21 -53.71 3.86 -28.56
CA LEU A 21 -52.41 3.96 -29.24
C LEU A 21 -51.22 3.58 -28.32
N ALA A 22 -50.10 3.18 -28.97
CA ALA A 22 -48.75 2.90 -28.45
C ALA A 22 -48.53 1.49 -27.86
N LEU A 23 -48.04 0.53 -28.65
CA LEU A 23 -46.62 0.28 -29.01
C LEU A 23 -45.88 -0.58 -27.96
N ALA A 24 -45.57 -1.81 -28.40
CA ALA A 24 -44.48 -2.68 -27.99
C ALA A 24 -43.63 -2.24 -26.76
N ALA A 25 -43.84 -2.94 -25.65
CA ALA A 25 -42.91 -2.96 -24.53
C ALA A 25 -42.58 -4.42 -24.14
N CYS A 26 -41.99 -5.18 -25.08
CA CYS A 26 -41.13 -6.29 -24.70
C CYS A 26 -39.80 -5.68 -24.21
N GLY A 27 -39.78 -5.21 -22.97
CA GLY A 27 -38.55 -4.82 -22.30
C GLY A 27 -37.71 -6.07 -22.05
N THR A 28 -36.70 -6.29 -22.88
CA THR A 28 -35.61 -7.21 -22.57
C THR A 28 -34.93 -6.72 -21.31
N VAL A 29 -35.19 -7.40 -20.19
CA VAL A 29 -34.45 -7.20 -18.95
C VAL A 29 -32.99 -7.50 -19.26
N LYS A 30 -32.16 -6.44 -19.32
CA LYS A 30 -30.71 -6.59 -19.46
C LYS A 30 -30.24 -7.41 -18.25
N PRO A 31 -29.67 -8.61 -18.43
CA PRO A 31 -29.13 -9.36 -17.31
C PRO A 31 -28.11 -8.47 -16.59
N PRO A 32 -28.03 -8.55 -15.24
CA PRO A 32 -27.04 -7.80 -14.49
C PRO A 32 -25.66 -8.07 -15.10
N PRO A 33 -24.75 -7.08 -15.14
CA PRO A 33 -23.39 -7.31 -15.60
C PRO A 33 -22.84 -8.51 -14.86
N VAL A 34 -22.57 -9.60 -15.59
CA VAL A 34 -21.84 -10.74 -15.04
C VAL A 34 -20.47 -10.20 -14.72
N GLU A 35 -20.20 -10.05 -13.42
CA GLU A 35 -18.88 -9.70 -12.93
C GLU A 35 -17.90 -10.72 -13.55
N PRO A 36 -16.85 -10.27 -14.26
CA PRO A 36 -15.95 -11.19 -14.95
C PRO A 36 -15.41 -12.18 -13.94
N ALA A 37 -15.56 -13.49 -14.24
CA ALA A 37 -15.06 -14.55 -13.38
C ALA A 37 -13.58 -14.27 -13.03
N PRO A 38 -13.19 -14.43 -11.75
CA PRO A 38 -11.80 -14.20 -11.36
C PRO A 38 -10.90 -15.10 -12.22
N PRO A 39 -9.73 -14.59 -12.64
CA PRO A 39 -8.82 -15.36 -13.48
C PRO A 39 -8.49 -16.71 -12.82
N PRO A 40 -8.45 -17.81 -13.59
CA PRO A 40 -8.10 -19.12 -13.04
C PRO A 40 -6.69 -19.04 -12.43
N GLY A 41 -6.57 -19.38 -11.14
CA GLY A 41 -5.32 -19.33 -10.36
C GLY A 41 -5.21 -18.19 -9.34
N GLY A 42 -6.27 -17.41 -9.10
CA GLY A 42 -6.28 -16.36 -8.06
C GLY A 42 -6.33 -16.89 -6.62
N THR A 43 -5.96 -16.04 -5.67
CA THR A 43 -6.05 -16.33 -4.23
C THR A 43 -7.45 -16.76 -3.82
N GLN A 44 -7.55 -17.81 -3.00
CA GLN A 44 -8.82 -18.34 -2.51
C GLN A 44 -9.04 -17.95 -1.04
N PHE A 45 -10.30 -17.64 -0.72
CA PHE A 45 -10.73 -17.34 0.64
C PHE A 45 -11.63 -18.46 1.14
N LEU A 46 -11.12 -19.30 2.04
CA LEU A 46 -11.91 -20.37 2.66
C LEU A 46 -12.53 -19.87 3.96
N PRO A 47 -13.84 -20.08 4.20
CA PRO A 47 -14.44 -19.77 5.49
C PRO A 47 -13.68 -20.45 6.63
N ALA A 48 -13.45 -19.70 7.72
CA ALA A 48 -12.84 -20.18 8.94
C ALA A 48 -13.61 -19.67 10.16
N SER A 49 -13.24 -20.16 11.33
CA SER A 49 -13.71 -19.72 12.64
C SER A 49 -12.56 -19.12 13.45
N PHE A 50 -12.88 -18.28 14.44
CA PHE A 50 -11.88 -17.70 15.33
C PHE A 50 -11.11 -18.75 16.15
N GLY A 51 -11.73 -19.90 16.43
CA GLY A 51 -11.08 -21.01 17.13
C GLY A 51 -9.99 -21.70 16.31
N GLU A 52 -9.95 -21.48 14.99
CA GLU A 52 -8.92 -22.02 14.09
C GLU A 52 -7.73 -21.07 13.93
N LEU A 53 -7.79 -19.85 14.48
CA LEU A 53 -6.71 -18.87 14.40
C LEU A 53 -5.65 -19.18 15.47
N PRO A 54 -4.41 -19.57 15.09
CA PRO A 54 -3.37 -19.88 16.07
C PRO A 54 -3.03 -18.63 16.89
N GLY A 55 -3.00 -18.74 18.22
CA GLY A 55 -2.66 -17.62 19.11
C GLY A 55 -3.81 -16.63 19.40
N TRP A 56 -5.04 -16.89 18.93
CA TRP A 56 -6.15 -15.93 19.03
C TRP A 56 -6.55 -15.58 20.48
N GLN A 57 -6.44 -16.54 21.39
CA GLN A 57 -6.76 -16.31 22.80
C GLN A 57 -5.61 -15.65 23.54
N GLU A 58 -4.40 -15.74 23.00
CA GLU A 58 -3.13 -15.31 23.59
C GLU A 58 -2.72 -13.89 23.18
N ASP A 59 -3.15 -13.38 22.01
CA ASP A 59 -2.75 -12.05 21.55
C ASP A 59 -3.35 -10.90 22.39
N GLU A 60 -2.55 -9.85 22.57
CA GLU A 60 -2.94 -8.59 23.18
C GLU A 60 -3.72 -7.70 22.20
N LEU A 61 -4.93 -8.13 21.86
CA LEU A 61 -5.77 -7.48 20.83
C LEU A 61 -5.99 -5.99 21.08
N ALA A 62 -5.98 -5.53 22.34
CA ALA A 62 -6.12 -4.10 22.65
C ALA A 62 -5.11 -3.22 21.89
N GLU A 63 -3.90 -3.74 21.62
CA GLU A 63 -2.88 -3.03 20.84
C GLU A 63 -3.27 -2.85 19.36
N ALA A 64 -4.14 -3.69 18.81
CA ALA A 64 -4.66 -3.56 17.45
C ALA A 64 -5.75 -2.49 17.33
N TYR A 65 -6.38 -2.08 18.45
CA TYR A 65 -7.49 -1.13 18.45
C TYR A 65 -7.18 0.20 17.72
N PRO A 66 -6.05 0.88 17.99
CA PRO A 66 -5.72 2.12 17.29
C PRO A 66 -5.51 1.92 15.79
N ALA A 67 -4.96 0.77 15.36
CA ALA A 67 -4.76 0.45 13.95
C ALA A 67 -6.09 0.19 13.22
N LEU A 68 -7.03 -0.48 13.88
CA LEU A 68 -8.38 -0.73 13.36
C LEU A 68 -9.16 0.59 13.20
N LEU A 69 -9.13 1.47 14.21
CA LEU A 69 -9.77 2.79 14.13
C LEU A 69 -9.21 3.64 12.99
N LYS A 70 -7.87 3.67 12.82
CA LYS A 70 -7.24 4.35 11.68
C LYS A 70 -7.75 3.76 10.37
N SER A 71 -7.73 2.44 10.22
CA SER A 71 -8.19 1.74 9.01
C SER A 71 -9.64 2.07 8.67
N CYS A 72 -10.49 2.31 9.68
CA CYS A 72 -11.87 2.73 9.48
C CYS A 72 -12.05 4.10 8.79
N GLN A 73 -11.05 4.99 8.82
CA GLN A 73 -11.08 6.23 8.03
C GLN A 73 -11.12 5.96 6.51
N TYR A 74 -10.53 4.83 6.09
CA TYR A 74 -10.60 4.34 4.72
C TYR A 74 -11.79 3.39 4.51
N LEU A 75 -11.95 2.40 5.39
CA LEU A 75 -12.93 1.33 5.22
C LEU A 75 -14.38 1.81 5.29
N GLN A 76 -14.71 2.82 6.09
CA GLN A 76 -16.10 3.30 6.24
C GLN A 76 -16.75 3.77 4.92
N LYS A 77 -15.94 4.05 3.89
CA LYS A 77 -16.39 4.41 2.54
C LYS A 77 -16.93 3.19 1.76
N LYS A 78 -16.62 1.98 2.21
CA LYS A 78 -17.09 0.71 1.65
C LYS A 78 -18.35 0.28 2.42
N ALA A 79 -19.45 0.04 1.71
CA ALA A 79 -20.74 -0.30 2.33
C ALA A 79 -20.65 -1.48 3.31
N ALA A 80 -19.91 -2.53 2.96
CA ALA A 80 -19.70 -3.71 3.81
C ALA A 80 -19.03 -3.41 5.16
N TRP A 81 -18.30 -2.30 5.27
CA TRP A 81 -17.55 -1.91 6.48
C TRP A 81 -18.20 -0.76 7.25
N HIS A 82 -19.25 -0.13 6.72
CA HIS A 82 -19.86 1.05 7.32
C HIS A 82 -20.33 0.79 8.76
N ASN A 83 -21.12 -0.26 8.97
CA ASN A 83 -21.66 -0.61 10.29
C ASN A 83 -20.56 -1.05 11.27
N PHE A 84 -19.58 -1.82 10.79
CA PHE A 84 -18.43 -2.23 11.60
C PHE A 84 -17.66 -1.01 12.11
N CYS A 85 -17.34 -0.07 11.22
CA CYS A 85 -16.58 1.12 11.57
C CYS A 85 -17.37 2.08 12.45
N ALA A 86 -18.67 2.30 12.18
CA ALA A 86 -19.52 3.11 13.04
C ALA A 86 -19.62 2.52 14.46
N ALA A 87 -19.79 1.20 14.57
CA ALA A 87 -19.86 0.51 15.86
C ALA A 87 -18.54 0.56 16.62
N LEU A 88 -17.40 0.42 15.94
CA LEU A 88 -16.07 0.50 16.53
C LEU A 88 -15.76 1.93 17.02
N GLN A 89 -16.07 2.96 16.24
CA GLN A 89 -15.83 4.37 16.58
C GLN A 89 -16.68 4.87 17.76
N ALA A 90 -17.82 4.23 18.03
CA ALA A 90 -18.68 4.57 19.16
C ALA A 90 -18.19 4.00 20.50
N GLN A 91 -17.11 3.22 20.51
CA GLN A 91 -16.54 2.64 21.74
C GLN A 91 -15.38 3.48 22.26
N GLU A 92 -15.27 3.55 23.59
CA GLU A 92 -14.00 3.89 24.24
C GLU A 92 -12.96 2.79 23.98
N PRO A 93 -11.64 3.08 24.13
CA PRO A 93 -10.61 2.06 24.03
C PRO A 93 -10.95 0.79 24.79
N MET A 94 -11.06 -0.32 24.05
CA MET A 94 -11.51 -1.60 24.58
C MET A 94 -10.35 -2.40 25.19
N SER A 95 -10.63 -3.15 26.25
CA SER A 95 -9.73 -4.20 26.73
C SER A 95 -9.62 -5.33 25.69
N THR A 96 -8.57 -6.14 25.79
CA THR A 96 -8.34 -7.31 24.93
C THR A 96 -9.58 -8.22 24.87
N ALA A 97 -10.23 -8.50 26.00
CA ALA A 97 -11.43 -9.33 26.07
C ALA A 97 -12.65 -8.69 25.36
N SER A 98 -12.87 -7.39 25.56
CA SER A 98 -13.99 -6.66 24.93
C SER A 98 -13.80 -6.57 23.42
N LEU A 99 -12.58 -6.28 22.96
CA LEU A 99 -12.27 -6.23 21.53
C LEU A 99 -12.38 -7.61 20.88
N ARG A 100 -11.92 -8.68 21.54
CA ARG A 100 -12.11 -10.05 21.07
C ARG A 100 -13.58 -10.37 20.83
N ALA A 101 -14.43 -10.13 21.83
CA ALA A 101 -15.87 -10.36 21.73
C ALA A 101 -16.54 -9.48 20.67
N PHE A 102 -16.04 -8.26 20.45
CA PHE A 102 -16.49 -7.39 19.37
C PHE A 102 -16.14 -7.94 17.99
N LEU A 103 -14.90 -8.37 17.78
CA LEU A 103 -14.42 -8.93 16.50
C LEU A 103 -15.15 -10.23 16.17
N GLU A 104 -15.32 -11.13 17.15
CA GLU A 104 -16.02 -12.40 16.97
C GLU A 104 -17.48 -12.25 16.54
N ARG A 105 -18.16 -11.24 17.09
CA ARG A 105 -19.55 -10.92 16.73
C ARG A 105 -19.64 -10.24 15.37
N SER A 106 -18.68 -9.37 15.04
CA SER A 106 -18.81 -8.44 13.92
C SER A 106 -18.17 -8.92 12.62
N LEU A 107 -17.24 -9.88 12.70
CA LEU A 107 -16.48 -10.37 11.55
C LEU A 107 -16.60 -11.90 11.39
N ARG A 108 -16.20 -12.38 10.21
CA ARG A 108 -16.00 -13.80 9.91
C ARG A 108 -14.60 -13.95 9.32
N PRO A 109 -13.74 -14.79 9.90
CA PRO A 109 -12.41 -14.99 9.34
C PRO A 109 -12.50 -15.84 8.06
N TYR A 110 -11.64 -15.51 7.11
CA TYR A 110 -11.41 -16.31 5.92
C TYR A 110 -9.93 -16.64 5.86
N ARG A 111 -9.59 -17.92 5.73
CA ARG A 111 -8.23 -18.38 5.51
C ARG A 111 -7.85 -18.11 4.06
N LEU A 112 -6.71 -17.44 3.89
CA LEU A 112 -6.13 -17.12 2.60
C LEU A 112 -5.32 -18.32 2.11
N LEU A 113 -5.64 -18.85 0.93
CA LEU A 113 -4.79 -19.81 0.23
C LEU A 113 -4.03 -19.08 -0.87
N ALA A 114 -2.71 -19.22 -0.88
CA ALA A 114 -1.90 -18.73 -1.98
C ALA A 114 -2.19 -19.51 -3.27
N GLN A 115 -1.56 -19.10 -4.37
CA GLN A 115 -1.62 -19.83 -5.63
C GLN A 115 -1.24 -21.30 -5.41
N GLU A 116 -1.90 -22.20 -6.14
CA GLU A 116 -1.74 -23.66 -5.98
C GLU A 116 -2.29 -24.24 -4.66
N GLY A 117 -2.96 -23.44 -3.84
CA GLY A 117 -3.69 -23.90 -2.65
C GLY A 117 -2.83 -24.02 -1.40
N THR A 118 -1.62 -23.45 -1.37
CA THR A 118 -0.75 -23.52 -0.20
C THR A 118 -1.21 -22.58 0.92
N GLU A 119 -1.19 -23.08 2.14
CA GLU A 119 -1.57 -22.33 3.35
C GLU A 119 -0.42 -21.50 3.94
N THR A 120 0.80 -21.70 3.44
CA THR A 120 2.01 -21.02 3.89
C THR A 120 2.45 -19.98 2.87
N GLY A 121 3.00 -18.87 3.35
CA GLY A 121 3.58 -17.82 2.53
C GLY A 121 4.87 -17.25 3.14
N LEU A 122 5.50 -16.32 2.43
CA LEU A 122 6.66 -15.61 2.93
C LEU A 122 6.23 -14.38 3.72
N VAL A 123 6.66 -14.29 4.98
CA VAL A 123 6.55 -13.08 5.80
C VAL A 123 7.92 -12.43 5.90
N THR A 124 7.96 -11.11 5.69
CA THR A 124 9.16 -10.29 5.88
C THR A 124 8.84 -9.09 6.78
N GLY A 125 9.82 -8.63 7.54
CA GLY A 125 9.73 -7.40 8.32
C GLY A 125 10.23 -6.18 7.55
N TYR A 126 9.61 -5.02 7.78
CA TYR A 126 10.07 -3.72 7.32
C TYR A 126 9.91 -2.70 8.46
N TYR A 127 10.62 -1.57 8.38
CA TYR A 127 10.63 -0.56 9.44
C TYR A 127 10.87 0.84 8.87
N GLU A 128 10.69 1.87 9.69
CA GLU A 128 11.04 3.26 9.36
C GLU A 128 12.46 3.57 9.90
N PRO A 129 13.52 3.52 9.08
CA PRO A 129 14.89 3.74 9.52
C PRO A 129 15.13 5.18 10.00
N LEU A 130 16.00 5.30 11.00
CA LEU A 130 16.55 6.56 11.48
C LEU A 130 17.97 6.73 10.94
N LEU A 131 18.20 7.81 10.20
CA LEU A 131 19.50 8.15 9.62
C LEU A 131 19.98 9.49 10.20
N TRP A 132 21.28 9.72 10.17
CA TRP A 132 21.84 11.06 10.39
C TRP A 132 21.97 11.80 9.06
N GLY A 133 21.66 13.09 9.07
CA GLY A 133 21.73 13.93 7.88
C GLY A 133 21.66 15.42 8.17
N SER A 134 21.72 16.23 7.12
CA SER A 134 21.62 17.70 7.17
C SER A 134 20.80 18.23 5.99
N ARG A 135 20.21 19.42 6.17
CA ARG A 135 19.58 20.19 5.09
C ARG A 135 20.59 20.81 4.13
N THR A 136 21.86 20.82 4.49
CA THR A 136 22.95 21.36 3.68
C THR A 136 24.02 20.29 3.50
N ARG A 137 24.63 20.27 2.32
CA ARG A 137 25.73 19.38 2.02
C ARG A 137 26.99 19.84 2.76
N ASP A 138 27.69 18.90 3.39
CA ASP A 138 28.99 19.13 4.01
C ASP A 138 29.90 17.89 3.86
N ALA A 139 31.06 17.90 4.52
CA ALA A 139 32.02 16.81 4.44
C ALA A 139 31.51 15.46 5.01
N ARG A 140 30.55 15.51 5.94
CA ARG A 140 29.92 14.36 6.59
C ARG A 140 28.63 13.97 5.86
N ASN A 141 27.75 14.94 5.61
CA ASN A 141 26.45 14.81 4.94
C ASN A 141 26.63 14.97 3.42
N ARG A 142 27.01 13.88 2.75
CA ARG A 142 27.44 13.92 1.34
C ARG A 142 26.44 13.33 0.35
N PHE A 143 25.58 12.43 0.81
CA PHE A 143 24.75 11.61 -0.08
C PHE A 143 23.34 12.20 -0.20
N PRO A 144 22.95 12.72 -1.37
CA PRO A 144 21.69 13.45 -1.50
C PRO A 144 20.49 12.51 -1.45
N LEU A 145 19.49 12.89 -0.66
CA LEU A 145 18.16 12.31 -0.67
C LEU A 145 17.29 13.11 -1.66
N LEU A 146 16.98 12.52 -2.80
CA LEU A 146 16.41 13.24 -3.93
C LEU A 146 14.87 13.24 -3.94
N ALA A 147 14.28 14.38 -4.28
CA ALA A 147 12.90 14.48 -4.72
C ALA A 147 12.72 13.99 -6.17
N PRO A 148 11.50 13.62 -6.60
CA PRO A 148 11.25 13.26 -7.99
C PRO A 148 11.66 14.38 -8.95
N PRO A 149 12.47 14.09 -9.97
CA PRO A 149 12.85 15.08 -10.97
C PRO A 149 11.66 15.52 -11.82
N ASN A 150 11.69 16.77 -12.30
CA ASN A 150 10.61 17.31 -13.14
C ASN A 150 10.48 16.61 -14.50
N ASP A 151 11.53 15.94 -14.96
CA ASP A 151 11.56 15.20 -16.22
C ASP A 151 11.23 13.70 -16.07
N LEU A 152 10.93 13.24 -14.84
CA LEU A 152 10.48 11.88 -14.58
C LEU A 152 9.01 11.72 -15.02
N LEU A 153 8.82 11.00 -16.13
CA LEU A 153 7.50 10.73 -16.69
C LEU A 153 6.97 9.36 -16.23
N THR A 154 5.69 9.33 -15.86
CA THR A 154 4.91 8.09 -15.84
C THR A 154 4.39 7.82 -17.26
N VAL A 155 4.68 6.63 -17.79
CA VAL A 155 4.34 6.25 -19.17
C VAL A 155 3.18 5.27 -19.15
N GLU A 156 1.96 5.78 -19.39
CA GLU A 156 0.75 4.97 -19.48
C GLU A 156 0.46 4.62 -20.94
N LEU A 157 0.81 3.41 -21.35
CA LEU A 157 0.59 2.91 -22.72
C LEU A 157 -0.19 1.59 -22.73
N THR A 158 -0.87 1.25 -21.63
CA THR A 158 -1.59 -0.02 -21.45
C THR A 158 -2.71 -0.24 -22.48
N GLU A 159 -3.29 0.84 -23.03
CA GLU A 159 -4.29 0.75 -24.11
C GLU A 159 -3.72 0.16 -25.41
N LEU A 160 -2.45 0.44 -25.70
CA LEU A 160 -1.76 -0.07 -26.89
C LEU A 160 -0.95 -1.34 -26.59
N PHE A 161 -0.38 -1.44 -25.39
CA PHE A 161 0.48 -2.52 -24.93
C PHE A 161 -0.05 -3.11 -23.61
N PRO A 162 -1.03 -4.04 -23.67
CA PRO A 162 -1.66 -4.62 -22.48
C PRO A 162 -0.67 -5.30 -21.51
N GLU A 163 0.49 -5.77 -21.98
CA GLU A 163 1.56 -6.35 -21.18
C GLU A 163 2.18 -5.38 -20.15
N LEU A 164 1.85 -4.08 -20.25
CA LEU A 164 2.30 -3.05 -19.31
C LEU A 164 1.36 -2.88 -18.10
N LYS A 165 0.20 -3.53 -18.06
CA LYS A 165 -0.87 -3.33 -17.05
C LYS A 165 -0.43 -3.40 -15.58
N ASN A 166 0.67 -4.07 -15.28
CA ASN A 166 1.23 -4.19 -13.93
C ASN A 166 2.69 -3.70 -13.83
N LYS A 167 3.19 -3.01 -14.85
CA LYS A 167 4.56 -2.50 -14.89
C LYS A 167 4.56 -1.02 -14.58
N ARG A 168 5.47 -0.60 -13.70
CA ARG A 168 5.68 0.81 -13.36
C ARG A 168 6.63 1.44 -14.37
N VAL A 169 6.15 1.67 -15.58
CA VAL A 169 6.98 2.21 -16.67
C VAL A 169 7.27 3.69 -16.38
N ARG A 170 8.56 4.03 -16.44
CA ARG A 170 9.09 5.36 -16.15
C ARG A 170 10.08 5.75 -17.22
N GLY A 171 10.03 7.00 -17.64
CA GLY A 171 10.86 7.49 -18.73
C GLY A 171 11.14 8.98 -18.65
N ARG A 172 11.92 9.47 -19.59
CA ARG A 172 12.21 10.89 -19.80
C ARG A 172 12.26 11.21 -21.28
N VAL A 173 12.07 12.48 -21.63
CA VAL A 173 12.14 12.93 -23.02
C VAL A 173 13.57 13.24 -23.42
N VAL A 174 14.02 12.67 -24.53
CA VAL A 174 15.28 13.01 -25.19
C VAL A 174 14.99 13.31 -26.66
N GLY A 175 15.07 14.60 -27.02
CA GLY A 175 14.63 15.09 -28.33
C GLY A 175 13.13 14.79 -28.55
N LYS A 176 12.83 13.87 -29.47
CA LYS A 176 11.45 13.43 -29.79
C LYS A 176 11.15 12.01 -29.30
N LYS A 177 11.98 11.44 -28.43
CA LYS A 177 11.83 10.06 -27.93
C LYS A 177 11.56 10.06 -26.43
N VAL A 178 10.72 9.14 -25.99
CA VAL A 178 10.66 8.74 -24.57
C VAL A 178 11.63 7.56 -24.40
N VAL A 179 12.58 7.71 -23.50
CA VAL A 179 13.56 6.68 -23.15
C VAL A 179 13.40 6.28 -21.69
N PRO A 180 13.87 5.09 -21.24
CA PRO A 180 13.85 4.73 -19.83
C PRO A 180 14.50 5.80 -18.96
N TYR A 181 13.99 5.95 -17.73
CA TYR A 181 14.61 6.87 -16.79
C TYR A 181 16.00 6.36 -16.36
N ALA A 182 16.82 7.26 -15.82
CA ALA A 182 18.17 6.93 -15.39
C ALA A 182 18.19 5.83 -14.32
N THR A 183 19.16 4.92 -14.42
CA THR A 183 19.48 3.90 -13.42
C THR A 183 20.08 4.55 -12.17
N ARG A 184 20.13 3.80 -11.05
CA ARG A 184 20.86 4.22 -9.84
C ARG A 184 22.27 4.71 -10.15
N ALA A 185 23.04 3.95 -10.92
CA ALA A 185 24.42 4.28 -11.25
C ALA A 185 24.52 5.64 -11.97
N GLU A 186 23.65 5.87 -12.95
CA GLU A 186 23.60 7.13 -13.71
C GLU A 186 23.11 8.31 -12.86
N ILE A 187 22.20 8.07 -11.92
CA ILE A 187 21.70 9.07 -10.97
C ILE A 187 22.81 9.47 -10.00
N GLU A 188 23.47 8.51 -9.37
CA GLU A 188 24.53 8.74 -8.40
C GLU A 188 25.76 9.39 -9.05
N ALA A 189 26.07 9.05 -10.32
CA ALA A 189 27.15 9.67 -11.08
C ALA A 189 26.90 11.15 -11.43
N GLN A 190 25.63 11.55 -11.57
CA GLN A 190 25.25 12.96 -11.79
C GLN A 190 25.36 13.80 -10.52
N GLY A 191 25.30 13.19 -9.33
CA GLY A 191 25.38 13.87 -8.05
C GLY A 191 24.34 14.99 -7.92
N ASP A 192 24.78 16.18 -7.52
CA ASP A 192 23.91 17.34 -7.27
C ASP A 192 23.39 18.01 -8.58
N THR A 193 23.77 17.52 -9.77
CA THR A 193 23.35 18.12 -11.06
C THR A 193 21.99 17.64 -11.56
N LEU A 194 21.40 16.64 -10.90
CA LEU A 194 20.09 16.12 -11.28
C LEU A 194 18.98 17.13 -10.95
N PRO A 195 18.07 17.44 -11.89
CA PRO A 195 16.98 18.38 -11.67
C PRO A 195 15.87 17.77 -10.78
N GLY A 196 16.14 17.65 -9.49
CA GLY A 196 15.21 17.24 -8.43
C GLY A 196 15.87 17.58 -7.09
N GLN A 197 15.47 18.71 -6.49
CA GLN A 197 16.15 19.32 -5.34
C GLN A 197 16.40 18.28 -4.24
N ALA A 198 17.65 18.16 -3.79
CA ALA A 198 17.97 17.32 -2.64
C ALA A 198 17.20 17.83 -1.42
N ILE A 199 16.43 16.94 -0.81
CA ILE A 199 15.61 17.21 0.37
C ILE A 199 16.50 17.36 1.62
N ALA A 200 17.54 16.53 1.66
CA ALA A 200 18.58 16.49 2.66
C ALA A 200 19.79 15.75 2.09
N TRP A 201 20.92 15.78 2.79
CA TRP A 201 22.06 14.93 2.56
C TRP A 201 22.28 14.05 3.79
N VAL A 202 22.52 12.76 3.59
CA VAL A 202 22.77 11.80 4.68
C VAL A 202 24.24 11.38 4.72
N GLU A 203 24.65 10.81 5.84
CA GLU A 203 26.05 10.50 6.12
C GLU A 203 26.55 9.21 5.45
N ASP A 204 25.68 8.22 5.31
CA ASP A 204 26.05 6.86 4.93
C ASP A 204 25.26 6.38 3.71
N PRO A 205 25.94 5.94 2.63
CA PRO A 205 25.27 5.55 1.39
C PRO A 205 24.58 4.18 1.50
N VAL A 206 25.02 3.32 2.43
CA VAL A 206 24.36 2.03 2.70
C VAL A 206 23.06 2.28 3.46
N GLU A 207 23.07 3.15 4.47
CA GLU A 207 21.83 3.54 5.14
C GLU A 207 20.84 4.20 4.17
N LEU A 208 21.33 5.08 3.29
CA LEU A 208 20.51 5.67 2.23
C LEU A 208 19.95 4.59 1.29
N PHE A 209 20.75 3.60 0.91
CA PHE A 209 20.30 2.47 0.10
C PHE A 209 19.19 1.67 0.79
N PHE A 210 19.32 1.40 2.08
CA PHE A 210 18.28 0.73 2.85
C PHE A 210 17.04 1.60 3.04
N LEU A 211 17.18 2.92 3.18
CA LEU A 211 16.05 3.85 3.14
C LEU A 211 15.26 3.73 1.82
N HIS A 212 15.92 3.57 0.67
CA HIS A 212 15.25 3.29 -0.61
C HIS A 212 14.46 1.97 -0.58
N ILE A 213 14.98 0.92 0.07
CA ILE A 213 14.29 -0.37 0.21
C ILE A 213 13.05 -0.24 1.11
N GLN A 214 13.17 0.47 2.24
CA GLN A 214 12.07 0.64 3.19
C GLN A 214 11.00 1.62 2.67
N GLY A 215 11.38 2.56 1.80
CA GLY A 215 10.49 3.53 1.16
C GLY A 215 10.04 4.69 2.06
N SER A 216 10.45 4.73 3.32
CA SER A 216 10.21 5.85 4.24
C SER A 216 11.23 5.83 5.37
N GLY A 217 11.42 6.95 6.06
CA GLY A 217 12.41 7.06 7.12
C GLY A 217 12.38 8.41 7.85
N ARG A 218 13.26 8.53 8.83
CA ARG A 218 13.49 9.76 9.61
C ARG A 218 14.96 10.15 9.50
N ILE A 219 15.22 11.41 9.21
CA ILE A 219 16.55 12.00 9.19
C ILE A 219 16.69 12.86 10.43
N ARG A 220 17.63 12.50 11.31
CA ARG A 220 18.01 13.28 12.47
C ARG A 220 18.96 14.39 12.04
N LEU A 221 18.48 15.62 12.13
CA LEU A 221 19.23 16.82 11.78
C LEU A 221 20.17 17.23 12.93
N PRO A 222 21.24 18.01 12.66
CA PRO A 222 22.19 18.43 13.68
C PRO A 222 21.56 19.27 14.79
N GLU A 223 20.49 20.00 14.48
CA GLU A 223 19.75 20.86 15.41
C GLU A 223 18.86 20.05 16.39
N GLY A 224 18.74 18.73 16.19
CA GLY A 224 17.93 17.82 17.01
C GLY A 224 16.55 17.50 16.41
N ASP A 225 16.12 18.25 15.39
CA ASP A 225 14.87 18.01 14.69
C ASP A 225 14.87 16.71 13.88
N LEU A 226 13.68 16.13 13.72
CA LEU A 226 13.46 14.96 12.87
C LEU A 226 12.74 15.37 11.59
N LEU A 227 13.45 15.24 10.47
CA LEU A 227 12.87 15.34 9.14
C LEU A 227 12.29 13.98 8.74
N ARG A 228 10.97 13.93 8.55
CA ARG A 228 10.27 12.72 8.09
C ARG A 228 10.22 12.69 6.57
N VAL A 229 10.55 11.55 5.98
CA VAL A 229 10.56 11.36 4.53
C VAL A 229 9.80 10.10 4.15
N GLY A 230 9.10 10.17 3.03
CA GLY A 230 8.32 9.06 2.50
C GLY A 230 8.45 8.96 0.99
N TYR A 231 8.11 7.79 0.47
CA TYR A 231 8.07 7.49 -0.95
C TYR A 231 7.27 8.56 -1.72
N ALA A 232 7.84 9.04 -2.81
CA ALA A 232 7.19 9.93 -3.76
C ALA A 232 7.07 9.28 -5.15
N ASP A 233 8.18 8.81 -5.72
CA ASP A 233 8.17 8.05 -6.96
C ASP A 233 9.41 7.13 -7.08
N GLN A 234 9.58 6.44 -8.22
CA GLN A 234 10.77 5.65 -8.52
C GLN A 234 11.13 5.72 -10.00
N ASN A 235 12.33 5.29 -10.36
CA ASN A 235 12.83 5.30 -11.74
C ASN A 235 12.33 4.15 -12.64
N GLY A 236 11.53 3.22 -12.11
CA GLY A 236 10.89 2.14 -12.87
C GLY A 236 11.76 0.93 -13.19
N HIS A 237 13.04 0.93 -12.78
CA HIS A 237 13.93 -0.22 -12.94
C HIS A 237 13.65 -1.32 -11.91
N PRO A 238 13.85 -2.61 -12.26
CA PRO A 238 13.62 -3.71 -11.34
C PRO A 238 14.64 -3.70 -10.20
N TYR A 239 14.20 -4.05 -8.99
CA TYR A 239 15.08 -4.24 -7.85
C TYR A 239 16.01 -5.44 -8.07
N ARG A 240 17.28 -5.29 -7.66
CA ARG A 240 18.24 -6.40 -7.55
C ARG A 240 18.85 -6.43 -6.15
N SER A 241 18.93 -7.63 -5.56
CA SER A 241 19.46 -7.81 -4.20
C SER A 241 20.98 -7.82 -4.18
N ILE A 242 21.58 -6.77 -3.60
CA ILE A 242 23.03 -6.68 -3.39
C ILE A 242 23.52 -7.66 -2.30
N GLY A 243 22.67 -7.98 -1.33
CA GLY A 243 23.00 -8.97 -0.29
C GLY A 243 23.11 -10.37 -0.89
N LYS A 244 22.15 -10.75 -1.74
CA LYS A 244 22.22 -12.03 -2.48
C LYS A 244 23.47 -12.09 -3.36
N LEU A 245 23.78 -10.99 -4.05
CA LEU A 245 24.96 -10.90 -4.90
C LEU A 245 26.27 -11.08 -4.12
N LEU A 246 26.40 -10.47 -2.93
CA LEU A 246 27.57 -10.68 -2.06
C LEU A 246 27.70 -12.13 -1.59
N VAL A 247 26.58 -12.81 -1.32
CA VAL A 247 26.56 -14.24 -0.99
C VAL A 247 26.98 -15.10 -2.19
N GLU A 248 26.46 -14.80 -3.38
CA GLU A 248 26.82 -15.50 -4.62
C GLU A 248 28.32 -15.32 -4.96
N ARG A 249 28.92 -14.17 -4.59
CA ARG A 249 30.36 -13.91 -4.73
C ARG A 249 31.22 -14.54 -3.63
N GLY A 250 30.61 -15.13 -2.59
CA GLY A 250 31.32 -15.67 -1.43
C GLY A 250 31.92 -14.61 -0.51
N GLU A 251 31.47 -13.36 -0.61
CA GLU A 251 31.99 -12.22 0.16
C GLU A 251 31.26 -12.02 1.49
N LEU A 252 30.03 -12.53 1.59
CA LEU A 252 29.25 -12.62 2.83
C LEU A 252 28.57 -13.98 2.91
N SER A 253 28.33 -14.45 4.14
CA SER A 253 27.39 -15.55 4.39
C SER A 253 25.94 -15.05 4.36
N LEU A 254 24.98 -15.98 4.28
CA LEU A 254 23.55 -15.63 4.22
C LEU A 254 23.07 -14.90 5.49
N ASP A 255 23.56 -15.30 6.66
CA ASP A 255 23.27 -14.65 7.94
C ASP A 255 23.90 -13.24 8.05
N GLN A 256 24.99 -13.01 7.31
CA GLN A 256 25.64 -11.69 7.24
C GLN A 256 25.05 -10.78 6.16
N ALA A 257 24.17 -11.26 5.27
CA ALA A 257 23.56 -10.48 4.20
C ALA A 257 22.47 -9.49 4.70
N SER A 258 22.73 -8.85 5.84
CA SER A 258 21.92 -7.82 6.49
C SER A 258 22.45 -6.41 6.21
N MET A 259 21.70 -5.37 6.59
CA MET A 259 22.18 -3.98 6.50
C MET A 259 23.51 -3.81 7.23
N GLN A 260 23.62 -4.35 8.45
CA GLN A 260 24.81 -4.23 9.29
C GLN A 260 26.01 -4.93 8.65
N GLY A 261 25.80 -6.13 8.10
CA GLY A 261 26.87 -6.87 7.42
C GLY A 261 27.31 -6.19 6.12
N ILE A 262 26.37 -5.70 5.31
CA ILE A 262 26.68 -4.94 4.08
C ILE A 262 27.40 -3.62 4.43
N LYS A 263 27.00 -2.94 5.50
CA LYS A 263 27.66 -1.72 5.98
C LYS A 263 29.08 -2.01 6.44
N ALA A 264 29.29 -3.10 7.18
CA ALA A 264 30.63 -3.54 7.60
C ALA A 264 31.49 -3.91 6.39
N TRP A 265 30.92 -4.65 5.42
CA TRP A 265 31.59 -4.99 4.17
C TRP A 265 31.97 -3.73 3.38
N GLY A 266 31.08 -2.74 3.28
CA GLY A 266 31.33 -1.49 2.57
C GLY A 266 32.40 -0.62 3.22
N ARG A 267 32.52 -0.67 4.55
CA ARG A 267 33.63 -0.03 5.29
C ARG A 267 34.98 -0.71 5.03
N ALA A 268 34.98 -2.03 4.85
CA ALA A 268 36.19 -2.79 4.52
C ALA A 268 36.58 -2.65 3.04
N HIS A 269 35.63 -2.34 2.14
CA HIS A 269 35.83 -2.23 0.69
C HIS A 269 35.28 -0.90 0.13
N PRO A 270 35.80 0.26 0.58
CA PRO A 270 35.25 1.56 0.20
C PRO A 270 35.36 1.84 -1.31
N ASP A 271 36.36 1.27 -1.98
CA ASP A 271 36.59 1.35 -3.42
C ASP A 271 35.55 0.56 -4.24
N LYS A 272 34.97 -0.50 -3.66
CA LYS A 272 33.98 -1.37 -4.33
C LYS A 272 32.54 -1.01 -4.01
N LEU A 273 32.31 -0.25 -2.93
CA LEU A 273 30.97 0.02 -2.42
C LEU A 273 30.05 0.67 -3.44
N ALA A 274 30.51 1.72 -4.13
CA ALA A 274 29.70 2.40 -5.14
C ALA A 274 29.27 1.45 -6.27
N ALA A 275 30.20 0.64 -6.77
CA ALA A 275 29.91 -0.36 -7.80
C ALA A 275 28.92 -1.41 -7.31
N LEU A 276 29.03 -1.88 -6.06
CA LEU A 276 28.07 -2.82 -5.47
C LEU A 276 26.67 -2.21 -5.39
N LEU A 277 26.52 -0.99 -4.85
CA LEU A 277 25.20 -0.36 -4.72
C LEU A 277 24.54 -0.17 -6.09
N ALA A 278 25.34 0.18 -7.11
CA ALA A 278 24.91 0.36 -8.49
C ALA A 278 24.37 -0.93 -9.16
N GLU A 279 24.67 -2.12 -8.64
CA GLU A 279 24.12 -3.40 -9.13
C GLU A 279 22.60 -3.45 -9.01
N ASN A 280 22.02 -2.66 -8.10
CA ASN A 280 20.58 -2.42 -8.05
C ASN A 280 20.21 -1.17 -8.87
N PRO A 281 19.69 -1.31 -10.11
CA PRO A 281 19.36 -0.16 -10.93
C PRO A 281 18.14 0.62 -10.42
N SER A 282 17.34 0.04 -9.52
CA SER A 282 16.17 0.68 -8.93
C SER A 282 16.56 1.84 -8.01
N PHE A 283 15.89 2.98 -8.21
CA PHE A 283 16.09 4.20 -7.42
C PHE A 283 14.73 4.77 -6.99
N VAL A 284 14.61 5.12 -5.71
CA VAL A 284 13.39 5.68 -5.11
C VAL A 284 13.61 7.17 -4.84
N PHE A 285 12.62 7.97 -5.17
CA PHE A 285 12.59 9.40 -4.89
C PHE A 285 11.63 9.66 -3.74
N PHE A 286 11.94 10.66 -2.93
CA PHE A 286 11.25 10.94 -1.68
C PHE A 286 10.50 12.26 -1.69
N ARG A 287 9.66 12.46 -0.69
CA ARG A 287 9.07 13.73 -0.34
C ARG A 287 9.11 13.89 1.17
N GLU A 288 9.10 15.13 1.62
CA GLU A 288 8.91 15.42 3.04
C GLU A 288 7.49 15.03 3.47
N LEU A 289 7.40 14.45 4.66
CA LEU A 289 6.14 14.16 5.32
C LEU A 289 5.88 15.23 6.38
N PRO A 290 4.60 15.54 6.67
CA PRO A 290 4.26 16.43 7.78
C PRO A 290 4.88 15.96 9.11
N HIS A 291 5.23 16.92 9.96
CA HIS A 291 5.65 16.64 11.33
C HIS A 291 4.59 15.82 12.08
N GLY A 292 5.03 14.90 12.93
CA GLY A 292 4.14 14.10 13.76
C GLY A 292 4.79 12.83 14.32
N GLU A 293 4.14 12.29 15.34
CA GLU A 293 4.61 11.14 16.12
C GLU A 293 4.21 9.77 15.51
N GLY A 294 3.27 9.76 14.57
CA GLY A 294 2.81 8.52 13.92
C GLY A 294 3.83 7.89 12.98
N GLY A 295 3.63 6.62 12.62
CA GLY A 295 4.41 5.94 11.60
C GLY A 295 4.25 6.56 10.19
N PRO A 296 5.01 6.09 9.20
CA PRO A 296 4.92 6.59 7.84
C PRO A 296 3.55 6.22 7.22
N PRO A 297 3.06 7.00 6.25
CA PRO A 297 1.80 6.67 5.58
C PRO A 297 1.96 5.39 4.73
N GLY A 298 1.05 4.44 4.90
CA GLY A 298 0.96 3.24 4.05
C GLY A 298 0.21 3.49 2.74
N ALA A 299 -0.10 2.41 2.01
CA ALA A 299 -0.87 2.47 0.75
C ALA A 299 -2.28 3.08 0.90
N LEU A 300 -2.83 3.08 2.12
CA LEU A 300 -4.11 3.73 2.45
C LEU A 300 -4.00 5.25 2.64
N GLY A 301 -2.79 5.81 2.60
CA GLY A 301 -2.53 7.21 2.96
C GLY A 301 -2.61 7.48 4.48
N LEU A 302 -2.72 6.43 5.29
CA LEU A 302 -2.87 6.51 6.74
C LEU A 302 -1.58 6.11 7.47
N PRO A 303 -1.24 6.73 8.62
CA PRO A 303 -0.06 6.38 9.39
C PRO A 303 -0.09 4.93 9.88
N LEU A 304 0.97 4.18 9.59
CA LEU A 304 1.14 2.82 10.06
C LEU A 304 1.30 2.77 11.58
N THR A 305 0.91 1.64 12.18
CA THR A 305 1.07 1.35 13.61
C THR A 305 2.10 0.23 13.76
N ALA A 306 3.15 0.45 14.56
CA ALA A 306 4.21 -0.52 14.78
C ALA A 306 3.64 -1.88 15.25
N GLY A 307 4.09 -2.97 14.65
CA GLY A 307 3.64 -4.34 14.97
C GLY A 307 2.17 -4.66 14.60
N ARG A 308 1.35 -3.67 14.25
CA ARG A 308 -0.10 -3.81 14.01
C ARG A 308 -0.50 -3.30 12.61
N SER A 309 0.44 -3.27 11.68
CA SER A 309 0.20 -2.89 10.28
C SER A 309 1.01 -3.79 9.35
N VAL A 310 0.39 -4.22 8.26
CA VAL A 310 0.95 -5.17 7.30
C VAL A 310 0.81 -4.62 5.88
N ALA A 311 1.86 -4.82 5.07
CA ALA A 311 1.80 -4.57 3.63
C ALA A 311 1.39 -5.85 2.92
N VAL A 312 0.49 -5.75 1.95
CA VAL A 312 -0.07 -6.88 1.20
C VAL A 312 -0.08 -6.58 -0.29
N ASP A 313 -0.23 -7.60 -1.12
CA ASP A 313 -0.56 -7.41 -2.52
C ASP A 313 -2.06 -7.04 -2.64
N PRO A 314 -2.41 -5.82 -3.08
CA PRO A 314 -3.79 -5.38 -3.17
C PRO A 314 -4.60 -6.12 -4.24
N ARG A 315 -3.94 -6.87 -5.14
CA ARG A 315 -4.61 -7.75 -6.12
C ARG A 315 -5.20 -8.99 -5.48
N GLU A 316 -4.59 -9.43 -4.37
CA GLU A 316 -4.92 -10.70 -3.70
C GLU A 316 -5.60 -10.47 -2.34
N THR A 317 -5.23 -9.40 -1.62
CA THR A 317 -5.76 -9.10 -0.28
C THR A 317 -6.40 -7.69 -0.22
N PRO A 318 -7.67 -7.56 0.21
CA PRO A 318 -8.33 -6.27 0.30
C PRO A 318 -7.63 -5.32 1.29
N LEU A 319 -7.25 -4.13 0.82
CA LEU A 319 -6.64 -3.12 1.68
C LEU A 319 -7.58 -2.65 2.80
N GLY A 320 -7.00 -2.52 3.99
CA GLY A 320 -7.63 -2.03 5.22
C GLY A 320 -8.32 -3.09 6.06
N ALA A 321 -8.65 -4.26 5.50
CA ALA A 321 -9.24 -5.35 6.25
C ALA A 321 -8.28 -5.86 7.35
N PRO A 322 -8.77 -6.24 8.54
CA PRO A 322 -7.95 -6.89 9.56
C PRO A 322 -7.38 -8.21 9.00
N LEU A 323 -6.10 -8.44 9.26
CA LEU A 323 -5.39 -9.66 8.88
C LEU A 323 -4.89 -10.33 10.16
N TRP A 324 -5.18 -11.63 10.32
CA TRP A 324 -4.53 -12.46 11.32
C TRP A 324 -3.32 -13.15 10.68
N LEU A 325 -2.15 -13.01 11.30
CA LEU A 325 -0.90 -13.58 10.80
C LEU A 325 -0.31 -14.52 11.83
N ALA A 326 -0.17 -15.80 11.48
CA ALA A 326 0.55 -16.78 12.27
C ALA A 326 1.94 -16.99 11.66
N THR A 327 2.98 -16.60 12.39
CA THR A 327 4.39 -16.73 11.99
C THR A 327 5.25 -17.01 13.22
N THR A 328 6.44 -17.54 13.01
CA THR A 328 7.50 -17.71 14.03
C THR A 328 8.54 -16.61 13.94
#